data_AF-A0A954XLA7-F1
#
_entry.id   AF-A0A954XLA7-F1
#
_cell.length_a   1.000
_cell.length_b   1.000
_cell.length_c   1.000
_cell.angle_alpha   90.00
_cell.angle_beta   90.00
_cell.angle_gamma   90.00
#
_symmetry.space_group_name_H-M   'P 1'
#
loop_
_entity.id
_entity.type
_entity.pdbx_description
1 polymer ?
#
loop_
_entity_poly.entity_id
_entity_poly.type
_entity_poly.pdbx_seq_one_letter_code
_entity_poly.pdbx_strand_id
1 'polypeptide(L)'
;MDSVQLSCPQCSWRALCNQAEVEKRLRQLGLLRRAPHPPGELVAELLSSNSSRLKCDACAAVGLLVVQPSEDEPWDDWQQAVLCEVCKKPIPPARLEVFPTAVRCVDCQNAADRGDEPDEPDYCPKCGSLVELRVSHSGGITRYKRFCTGVPPCRL
;
A
#
# COMPACT_ATOMS: atom_id res chain seq x y z
N MET A 1 -12.11 17.42 -18.81
CA MET A 1 -11.97 15.94 -18.82
C MET A 1 -10.52 15.69 -18.46
N ASP A 2 -10.25 15.49 -17.17
CA ASP A 2 -8.99 15.98 -16.62
C ASP A 2 -7.89 14.92 -16.62
N SER A 3 -8.24 13.63 -16.56
CA SER A 3 -7.36 12.51 -16.86
C SER A 3 -8.17 11.21 -16.98
N VAL A 4 -7.65 10.22 -17.70
CA VAL A 4 -8.26 8.90 -17.83
C VAL A 4 -7.20 7.82 -17.67
N GLN A 5 -7.52 6.73 -16.95
CA GLN A 5 -6.60 5.60 -16.82
C GLN A 5 -6.86 4.56 -17.91
N LEU A 6 -5.83 4.22 -18.67
CA LEU A 6 -5.85 3.09 -19.60
C LEU A 6 -5.15 1.89 -18.97
N SER A 7 -5.72 0.70 -19.15
CA SER A 7 -5.11 -0.55 -18.70
C SER A 7 -5.10 -1.61 -19.80
N CYS A 8 -4.02 -2.39 -19.86
CA CYS A 8 -3.90 -3.52 -20.77
C CYS A 8 -4.21 -4.83 -20.04
N PRO A 9 -5.18 -5.63 -20.51
CA PRO A 9 -5.50 -6.93 -19.88
C PRO A 9 -4.43 -8.00 -20.11
N GLN A 10 -3.50 -7.81 -21.06
CA GLN A 10 -2.50 -8.82 -21.43
C GLN A 10 -1.20 -8.72 -20.63
N CYS A 11 -0.71 -7.51 -20.38
CA CYS A 11 0.58 -7.29 -19.70
C CYS A 11 0.47 -6.47 -18.42
N SER A 12 -0.74 -6.20 -17.94
CA SER A 12 -1.02 -5.37 -16.75
C SER A 12 -0.51 -3.92 -16.80
N TRP A 13 -0.08 -3.45 -17.98
CA TRP A 13 0.33 -2.07 -18.18
C TRP A 13 -0.81 -1.10 -17.85
N ARG A 14 -0.49 -0.02 -17.13
CA ARG A 14 -1.42 1.05 -16.76
C ARG A 14 -0.77 2.39 -17.06
N ALA A 15 -1.54 3.33 -17.57
CA ALA A 15 -1.11 4.71 -17.75
C ALA A 15 -2.25 5.69 -17.49
N LEU A 16 -1.94 6.76 -16.76
CA LEU A 16 -2.81 7.93 -16.66
C LEU A 16 -2.54 8.81 -17.87
N CYS A 17 -3.56 8.99 -18.70
CA CYS A 17 -3.49 9.81 -19.89
C CYS A 17 -4.28 11.10 -19.70
N ASN A 18 -3.64 12.23 -20.00
CA ASN A 18 -4.34 13.51 -20.15
C ASN A 18 -5.06 13.57 -21.51
N GLN A 19 -5.90 14.61 -21.71
CA GLN A 19 -6.64 14.78 -22.96
C GLN A 19 -5.73 14.77 -24.21
N ALA A 20 -4.58 15.43 -24.16
CA ALA A 20 -3.66 15.51 -25.31
C ALA A 20 -3.08 14.14 -25.70
N GLU A 21 -2.79 13.28 -24.72
CA GLU A 21 -2.31 11.92 -24.95
C GLU A 21 -3.40 11.02 -25.54
N VAL A 22 -4.64 11.15 -25.04
CA VAL A 22 -5.80 10.46 -25.61
C VAL A 22 -6.02 10.88 -27.06
N GLU A 23 -5.98 12.19 -27.33
CA GLU A 23 -6.10 12.73 -28.69
C GLU A 23 -5.01 12.17 -29.62
N LYS A 24 -3.76 12.11 -29.16
CA LYS A 24 -2.65 11.53 -29.94
C LYS A 24 -2.93 10.07 -30.31
N ARG A 25 -3.43 9.27 -29.37
CA ARG A 25 -3.80 7.86 -29.61
C ARG A 25 -4.99 7.74 -30.58
N LEU A 26 -6.02 8.56 -30.43
CA LEU A 26 -7.18 8.58 -31.34
C LEU A 26 -6.80 9.07 -32.76
N ARG A 27 -5.82 9.98 -32.88
CA ARG A 27 -5.26 10.40 -34.17
C ARG A 27 -4.51 9.26 -34.87
N GLN A 28 -3.81 8.39 -34.13
CA GLN A 28 -3.20 7.19 -34.70
C GLN A 28 -4.23 6.22 -35.30
N LEU A 29 -5.47 6.23 -34.79
CA LEU A 29 -6.61 5.50 -35.38
C LEU A 29 -7.29 6.24 -36.55
N GLY A 30 -6.90 7.48 -36.83
CA GLY A 30 -7.44 8.30 -37.91
C GLY A 30 -8.76 9.03 -37.60
N LEU A 31 -9.24 9.01 -36.35
CA LEU A 31 -10.56 9.52 -35.97
C LEU A 31 -10.64 11.05 -35.84
N LEU A 32 -9.51 11.72 -35.56
CA LEU A 32 -9.45 13.18 -35.29
C LEU A 32 -8.70 13.99 -36.37
N ARG A 33 -8.67 13.50 -37.61
CA ARG A 33 -7.90 14.16 -38.70
C ARG A 33 -8.38 15.58 -39.03
N ARG A 34 -9.67 15.86 -38.88
CA ARG A 34 -10.31 17.13 -39.30
C ARG A 34 -10.59 18.09 -38.15
N ALA A 35 -10.37 17.67 -36.91
CA ALA A 35 -10.63 18.45 -35.71
C ALA A 35 -9.31 18.68 -34.95
N PRO A 36 -8.65 19.85 -35.13
CA PRO A 36 -7.36 20.12 -34.48
C PRO A 36 -7.51 20.31 -32.96
N HIS A 37 -8.67 20.79 -32.51
CA HIS A 37 -9.05 20.98 -31.10
C HIS A 37 -10.46 20.43 -30.86
N PRO A 38 -10.63 19.10 -30.77
CA PRO A 38 -11.92 18.50 -30.47
C PRO A 38 -12.35 18.86 -29.04
N PRO A 39 -13.66 19.05 -28.78
CA PRO A 39 -14.15 19.21 -27.42
C PRO A 39 -13.91 17.93 -26.61
N GLY A 40 -13.64 18.07 -25.31
CA GLY A 40 -13.29 16.94 -24.44
C GLY A 40 -14.37 15.85 -24.39
N GLU A 41 -15.64 16.21 -24.49
CA GLU A 41 -16.77 15.26 -24.55
C GLU A 41 -16.70 14.35 -25.78
N LEU A 42 -16.39 14.91 -26.96
CA LEU A 42 -16.20 14.11 -28.18
C LEU A 42 -15.01 13.16 -28.05
N VAL A 43 -13.93 13.61 -27.41
CA VAL A 43 -12.75 12.77 -27.14
C VAL A 43 -13.11 11.62 -26.20
N ALA A 44 -13.94 11.88 -25.18
CA ALA A 44 -14.46 10.88 -24.25
C ALA A 44 -15.21 9.75 -24.96
N GLU A 45 -16.19 10.13 -25.78
CA GLU A 45 -17.06 9.20 -26.51
C GLU A 45 -16.27 8.39 -27.54
N LEU A 46 -15.35 9.03 -28.25
CA LEU A 46 -14.48 8.35 -29.19
C LEU A 46 -13.55 7.36 -28.48
N LEU A 47 -13.01 7.74 -27.32
CA LEU A 47 -12.16 6.86 -26.52
C LEU A 47 -12.95 5.65 -26.02
N SER A 48 -14.12 5.83 -25.41
CA SER A 48 -14.92 4.71 -24.89
C SER A 48 -15.29 3.73 -26.01
N SER A 49 -15.71 4.25 -27.15
CA SER A 49 -16.15 3.46 -28.32
C SER A 49 -15.02 2.78 -29.09
N ASN A 50 -13.78 3.29 -29.01
CA ASN A 50 -12.62 2.78 -29.76
C ASN A 50 -11.48 2.27 -28.88
N SER A 51 -11.67 2.18 -27.57
CA SER A 51 -10.71 1.65 -26.61
C SER A 51 -10.22 0.25 -26.98
N SER A 52 -11.14 -0.59 -27.46
CA SER A 52 -10.89 -1.93 -27.99
C SER A 52 -9.93 -1.97 -29.19
N ARG A 53 -9.73 -0.86 -29.90
CA ARG A 53 -8.86 -0.74 -31.08
C ARG A 53 -7.50 -0.12 -30.77
N LEU A 54 -7.31 0.38 -29.54
CA LEU A 54 -6.05 0.97 -29.11
C LEU A 54 -5.02 -0.12 -28.83
N LYS A 55 -3.77 0.19 -29.17
CA LYS A 55 -2.60 -0.66 -28.91
C LYS A 55 -1.98 -0.30 -27.56
N CYS A 56 -1.56 -1.32 -26.82
CA CYS A 56 -0.73 -1.17 -25.63
C CYS A 56 0.69 -0.77 -26.02
N ASP A 57 1.27 0.20 -25.31
CA ASP A 57 2.64 0.65 -25.57
C ASP A 57 3.70 -0.37 -25.14
N ALA A 58 3.37 -1.25 -24.17
CA ALA A 58 4.31 -2.23 -23.63
C ALA A 58 4.33 -3.54 -24.43
N CYS A 59 3.17 -4.09 -24.79
CA CYS A 59 3.08 -5.41 -25.44
C CYS A 59 2.48 -5.37 -26.85
N ALA A 60 2.13 -4.19 -27.37
CA ALA A 60 1.47 -4.00 -28.66
C ALA A 60 0.12 -4.72 -28.85
N ALA A 61 -0.42 -5.38 -27.82
CA ALA A 61 -1.74 -5.99 -27.86
C ALA A 61 -2.83 -4.92 -28.09
N VAL A 62 -3.85 -5.30 -28.83
CA VAL A 62 -5.01 -4.45 -29.15
C VAL A 62 -6.12 -4.73 -28.14
N GLY A 63 -6.74 -3.68 -27.62
CA GLY A 63 -7.84 -3.80 -26.67
C GLY A 63 -7.48 -3.27 -25.30
N LEU A 64 -7.32 -1.95 -25.20
CA LEU A 64 -7.14 -1.29 -23.91
C LEU A 64 -8.50 -1.11 -23.21
N LEU A 65 -8.49 -1.23 -21.90
CA LEU A 65 -9.64 -0.94 -21.05
C LEU A 65 -9.52 0.48 -20.52
N VAL A 66 -10.61 1.24 -20.63
CA VAL A 66 -10.74 2.56 -20.02
C VAL A 66 -11.24 2.36 -18.60
N VAL A 67 -10.36 2.62 -17.63
CA VAL A 67 -10.72 2.66 -16.23
C VAL A 67 -10.97 4.13 -15.91
N GLN A 68 -12.23 4.50 -15.73
CA GLN A 68 -12.50 5.79 -15.12
C GLN A 68 -12.05 5.71 -13.66
N PRO A 69 -11.23 6.65 -13.16
CA PRO A 69 -11.10 6.78 -11.73
C PRO A 69 -12.51 7.02 -11.20
N SER A 70 -13.05 6.05 -10.45
CA SER A 70 -14.38 6.16 -9.91
C SER A 70 -14.43 7.36 -8.98
N GLU A 71 -15.23 8.37 -9.33
CA GLU A 71 -15.68 9.38 -8.37
C GLU A 71 -16.52 8.73 -7.24
N ASP A 72 -16.92 7.47 -7.43
CA ASP A 72 -17.61 6.60 -6.46
C ASP A 72 -16.68 5.83 -5.50
N GLU A 73 -15.38 6.11 -5.48
CA GLU A 73 -14.67 5.87 -4.21
C GLU A 73 -15.06 7.03 -3.29
N PRO A 74 -15.88 6.79 -2.25
CA PRO A 74 -16.25 7.86 -1.33
C PRO A 74 -14.97 8.53 -0.87
N TRP A 75 -14.85 9.82 -1.17
CA TRP A 75 -13.86 10.76 -0.65
C TRP A 75 -13.86 10.87 0.89
N ASP A 76 -14.44 9.89 1.59
CA ASP A 76 -14.64 9.88 3.04
C ASP A 76 -13.55 9.10 3.79
N ASP A 77 -12.70 8.33 3.11
CA ASP A 77 -11.70 7.47 3.79
C ASP A 77 -10.26 7.99 3.71
N TRP A 78 -10.08 9.27 3.39
CA TRP A 78 -8.84 10.01 3.72
C TRP A 78 -8.82 10.46 5.19
N GLN A 79 -9.74 9.99 6.03
CA GLN A 79 -9.55 10.04 7.47
C GLN A 79 -8.32 9.20 7.78
N GLN A 80 -7.22 9.86 8.17
CA GLN A 80 -5.98 9.21 8.59
C GLN A 80 -6.32 8.09 9.58
N ALA A 81 -6.36 6.86 9.10
CA ALA A 81 -6.67 5.72 9.94
C ALA A 81 -5.60 5.66 11.04
N VAL A 82 -5.99 5.98 12.28
CA VAL A 82 -5.07 5.91 13.42
C VAL A 82 -4.77 4.43 13.63
N LEU A 83 -3.54 4.02 13.35
CA LEU A 83 -3.11 2.63 13.46
C LEU A 83 -2.69 2.32 14.89
N CYS A 84 -3.07 1.14 15.37
CA CYS A 84 -2.63 0.64 16.66
C CYS A 84 -1.10 0.46 16.67
N GLU A 85 -0.43 0.94 17.72
CA GLU A 85 1.02 0.84 17.84
C GLU A 85 1.55 -0.61 17.90
N VAL A 86 0.75 -1.54 18.43
CA VAL A 86 1.12 -2.96 18.62
C VAL A 86 0.83 -3.78 17.36
N CYS A 87 -0.42 -3.87 16.93
CA CYS A 87 -0.83 -4.78 15.85
C CYS A 87 -0.89 -4.13 14.45
N LYS A 88 -0.66 -2.81 14.35
CA LYS A 88 -0.75 -2.02 13.11
C LYS A 88 -2.10 -2.08 12.38
N LYS A 89 -3.15 -2.60 13.03
CA LYS A 89 -4.53 -2.55 12.54
C LYS A 89 -5.14 -1.18 12.85
N PRO A 90 -6.08 -0.68 12.03
CA PRO A 90 -6.79 0.56 12.30
C PRO A 90 -7.56 0.47 13.62
N ILE A 91 -7.50 1.54 14.42
CA ILE A 91 -8.27 1.68 15.65
C ILE A 91 -9.73 1.98 15.25
N PRO A 92 -10.74 1.26 15.80
CA PRO A 92 -12.13 1.51 15.46
C PRO A 92 -12.54 2.97 15.70
N PRO A 93 -13.28 3.62 14.77
CA PRO A 93 -13.65 5.03 14.89
C PRO A 93 -14.49 5.30 16.14
N ALA A 94 -15.41 4.41 16.49
CA ALA A 94 -16.18 4.47 17.73
C ALA A 94 -15.30 4.56 19.00
N ARG A 95 -14.07 4.03 18.98
CA ARG A 95 -13.12 4.18 20.09
C ARG A 95 -12.43 5.53 20.08
N LEU A 96 -12.09 6.06 18.90
CA LEU A 96 -11.48 7.38 18.75
C LEU A 96 -12.47 8.51 19.06
N GLU A 97 -13.76 8.30 18.81
CA GLU A 97 -14.83 9.25 19.20
C GLU A 97 -14.89 9.42 20.73
N VAL A 98 -14.76 8.32 21.48
CA VAL A 98 -14.78 8.35 22.95
C VAL A 98 -13.41 8.73 23.53
N PHE A 99 -12.32 8.25 22.90
CA PHE A 99 -10.94 8.46 23.32
C PHE A 99 -10.08 8.92 22.13
N PRO A 100 -10.08 10.23 21.80
CA PRO A 100 -9.35 10.76 20.64
C PRO A 100 -7.83 10.55 20.69
N THR A 101 -7.29 10.32 21.88
CA THR A 101 -5.85 10.11 22.13
C THR A 101 -5.47 8.62 22.20
N ALA A 102 -6.39 7.70 21.88
CA ALA A 102 -6.10 6.27 21.95
C ALA A 102 -5.03 5.85 20.94
N VAL A 103 -3.94 5.25 21.43
CA VAL A 103 -2.82 4.72 20.62
C VAL A 103 -2.89 3.20 20.41
N ARG A 104 -3.80 2.51 21.12
CA ARG A 104 -4.02 1.06 21.07
C ARG A 104 -5.46 0.72 20.70
N CYS A 105 -5.65 -0.35 19.91
CA CYS A 105 -6.96 -0.93 19.67
C CYS A 105 -7.49 -1.62 20.95
N VAL A 106 -8.79 -1.96 20.96
CA VAL A 106 -9.46 -2.61 22.10
C VAL A 106 -8.76 -3.90 22.50
N ASP A 107 -8.43 -4.74 21.52
CA ASP A 107 -7.82 -6.05 21.79
C ASP A 107 -6.42 -5.92 22.41
N CYS A 108 -5.57 -5.05 21.86
CA CYS A 108 -4.23 -4.81 22.39
C CYS A 108 -4.26 -4.09 23.74
N GLN A 109 -5.23 -3.20 23.97
CA GLN A 109 -5.41 -2.60 25.29
C GLN A 109 -5.81 -3.65 26.32
N ASN A 110 -6.79 -4.51 26.00
CA ASN A 110 -7.22 -5.57 26.90
C ASN A 110 -6.10 -6.58 27.18
N ALA A 111 -5.26 -6.89 26.19
CA ALA A 111 -4.08 -7.74 26.39
C ALA A 111 -3.09 -7.11 27.36
N ALA A 112 -2.78 -5.83 27.18
CA ALA A 112 -1.92 -5.08 28.10
C ALA A 112 -2.49 -5.02 29.52
N ASP A 113 -3.80 -4.77 29.66
CA ASP A 113 -4.48 -4.73 30.96
C ASP A 113 -4.45 -6.10 31.67
N ARG A 114 -4.31 -7.20 30.94
CA ARG A 114 -4.11 -8.56 31.47
C ARG A 114 -2.65 -8.90 31.77
N GLY A 115 -1.70 -8.04 31.39
CA GLY A 115 -0.26 -8.30 31.51
C GLY A 115 0.33 -9.14 30.37
N ASP A 116 -0.41 -9.36 29.27
CA ASP A 116 0.08 -10.03 28.06
C ASP A 116 0.74 -9.01 27.11
N GLU A 117 1.66 -8.18 27.63
CA GLU A 117 2.45 -7.29 26.78
C GLU A 117 3.61 -8.08 26.16
N PRO A 118 3.86 -7.96 24.83
CA PRO A 118 5.04 -8.56 24.24
C PRO A 118 6.30 -7.93 24.85
N ASP A 119 7.17 -8.77 25.40
CA ASP A 119 8.44 -8.33 25.97
C ASP A 119 9.23 -7.48 24.97
N GLU A 120 9.77 -6.36 25.43
CA GLU A 120 10.69 -5.57 24.61
C GLU A 120 11.93 -6.43 24.29
N PRO A 121 12.34 -6.50 23.01
CA PRO A 121 13.52 -7.27 22.64
C PRO A 121 14.77 -6.69 23.30
N ASP A 122 15.48 -7.52 24.08
CA ASP A 122 16.78 -7.16 24.66
C ASP A 122 17.85 -7.09 23.55
N TYR A 123 18.58 -5.98 23.51
CA TYR A 123 19.69 -5.78 22.57
C TYR A 123 21.06 -5.84 23.26
N CYS A 124 22.07 -6.29 22.53
CA CYS A 124 23.43 -6.39 23.03
C CYS A 124 24.06 -4.99 23.15
N PRO A 125 24.52 -4.56 24.33
CA PRO A 125 25.10 -3.22 24.52
C PRO A 125 26.43 -3.01 23.76
N LYS A 126 27.05 -4.08 23.26
CA LYS A 126 28.34 -4.01 22.53
C LYS A 126 28.18 -3.90 21.02
N CYS A 127 27.17 -4.55 20.45
CA CYS A 127 27.03 -4.66 18.98
C CYS A 127 25.62 -4.40 18.44
N GLY A 128 24.62 -4.18 19.31
CA GLY A 128 23.24 -3.92 18.91
C GLY A 128 22.48 -5.12 18.34
N SER A 129 23.08 -6.31 18.25
CA SER A 129 22.36 -7.54 17.88
C SER A 129 21.40 -7.98 18.99
N LEU A 130 20.37 -8.77 18.65
CA LEU A 130 19.43 -9.31 19.63
C LEU A 130 20.13 -10.20 20.67
N VAL A 131 19.54 -10.26 21.86
CA VAL A 131 19.99 -11.11 22.95
C VAL A 131 18.92 -12.15 23.26
N GLU A 132 19.34 -13.40 23.41
CA GLU A 132 18.48 -14.50 23.83
C GLU A 132 18.85 -14.97 25.24
N LEU A 133 17.85 -15.31 26.05
CA LEU A 133 18.05 -16.02 27.32
C LEU A 133 18.19 -17.52 27.05
N ARG A 134 19.35 -18.09 27.38
CA ARG A 134 19.61 -19.53 27.28
C ARG A 134 19.91 -20.12 28.65
N VAL A 135 19.53 -21.37 28.84
CA VAL A 135 19.83 -22.14 30.05
C VAL A 135 21.24 -22.71 29.96
N SER A 136 22.07 -22.40 30.94
CA SER A 136 23.38 -23.03 31.14
C SER A 136 23.30 -24.09 32.24
N HIS A 137 23.80 -25.29 31.94
CA HIS A 137 23.71 -26.48 32.79
C HIS A 137 25.04 -26.80 33.53
N SER A 138 25.89 -25.79 33.79
CA SER A 138 27.18 -26.04 34.45
C SER A 138 27.02 -26.16 35.97
N GLY A 139 27.32 -27.35 36.53
CA GLY A 139 27.45 -27.57 37.98
C GLY A 139 26.15 -27.90 38.73
N GLY A 140 25.16 -28.51 38.07
CA GLY A 140 23.93 -29.01 38.73
C GLY A 140 22.90 -27.94 39.10
N ILE A 141 23.12 -26.68 38.75
CA ILE A 141 22.16 -25.58 38.93
C ILE A 141 21.83 -24.98 37.57
N THR A 142 20.54 -24.91 37.25
CA THR A 142 19.99 -24.22 36.09
C THR A 142 20.23 -22.71 36.24
N ARG A 143 21.04 -22.12 35.37
CA ARG A 143 21.23 -20.65 35.31
C ARG A 143 20.84 -20.12 33.95
N TYR A 144 19.93 -19.15 33.93
CA TYR A 144 19.61 -18.38 32.74
C TYR A 144 20.71 -17.34 32.47
N LYS A 145 21.29 -17.35 31.27
CA LYS A 145 22.31 -16.40 30.82
C LYS A 145 21.88 -15.77 29.50
N ARG A 146 22.18 -14.48 29.35
CA ARG A 146 22.01 -13.70 28.11
C ARG A 146 23.09 -14.08 27.09
N PHE A 147 22.70 -14.40 25.86
CA PHE A 147 23.58 -14.73 24.74
C PHE A 147 23.34 -13.77 23.58
N CYS A 148 24.41 -13.14 23.09
CA CYS A 148 24.37 -12.29 21.90
C CYS A 148 24.22 -13.14 20.62
N THR A 149 23.30 -12.78 19.74
CA THR A 149 23.08 -13.45 18.44
C THR A 149 23.93 -12.88 17.29
N GLY A 150 24.73 -11.84 17.55
CA GLY A 150 25.63 -11.26 16.56
C GLY A 150 26.70 -12.24 16.06
N VAL A 151 27.25 -11.98 14.88
CA VAL A 151 28.33 -12.78 14.28
C VAL A 151 29.55 -11.89 14.03
N PRO A 152 30.67 -12.04 14.78
CA PRO A 152 30.87 -12.98 15.89
C PRO A 152 30.10 -12.59 17.18
N PRO A 153 29.74 -13.56 18.05
CA PRO A 153 28.95 -13.28 19.25
C PRO A 153 29.78 -12.55 20.31
N CYS A 154 29.21 -11.51 20.89
CA CYS A 154 29.81 -10.79 22.01
C CYS A 154 29.75 -11.61 23.31
N ARG A 155 30.81 -11.53 24.12
CA ARG A 155 30.76 -12.00 25.52
C ARG A 155 29.98 -10.99 26.36
N LEU A 156 28.81 -11.44 26.84
CA LEU A 156 27.92 -10.75 27.77
C LEU A 156 28.08 -11.32 29.17
#